data_AF-A0A936W7Y7-F1
#
_entry.id   AF-A0A936W7Y7-F1
#
_cell.length_a   1.000
_cell.length_b   1.000
_cell.length_c   1.000
_cell.angle_alpha   90.00
_cell.angle_beta   90.00
_cell.angle_gamma   90.00
#
_symmetry.space_group_name_H-M   'P 1'
#
loop_
_entity.id
_entity.type
_entity.pdbx_description
1 polymer ?
#
loop_
_entity_poly.entity_id
_entity_poly.type
_entity_poly.pdbx_seq_one_letter_code
_entity_poly.pdbx_strand_id
1 'polypeptide(L)'
;MAYRAYQGLLSLSFVLSLAACGDKPSTELPTETFDETAVRPDSVPARIDYTQPTAPLRAKLAKGTCTEWKQRGDSLHTLFTGVTELLERMRSSMEHGPLDDLIVADSVYRANGDGERLYKDLRGFYALALRSAADKDALKRTEGMAMQVVTFPSAEAWRRACFVRVPRVTSSTILSKIATDALLVESICLHSILKECERSVGGSPFPESDSTGE
;
A
#
# COMPACT_ATOMS: atom_id res chain seq x y z
N MET A 1 -15.25 -14.65 -11.20
CA MET A 1 -15.84 -13.31 -11.02
C MET A 1 -16.12 -12.92 -9.55
N ALA A 2 -15.70 -13.68 -8.53
CA ALA A 2 -15.96 -13.35 -7.11
C ALA A 2 -14.97 -12.34 -6.48
N TYR A 3 -13.85 -12.03 -7.14
CA TYR A 3 -12.76 -11.22 -6.56
C TYR A 3 -13.05 -9.70 -6.52
N ARG A 4 -13.87 -9.17 -7.45
CA ARG A 4 -14.23 -7.74 -7.49
C ARG A 4 -15.19 -7.32 -6.36
N ALA A 5 -15.97 -8.25 -5.81
CA ALA A 5 -16.93 -7.94 -4.74
C ALA A 5 -16.25 -7.75 -3.37
N TYR A 6 -15.14 -8.45 -3.11
CA TYR A 6 -14.41 -8.35 -1.83
C TYR A 6 -13.55 -7.08 -1.74
N GLN A 7 -13.02 -6.57 -2.85
CA GLN A 7 -12.28 -5.30 -2.89
C GLN A 7 -13.17 -4.10 -2.56
N GLY A 8 -14.44 -4.11 -2.99
CA GLY A 8 -15.39 -3.03 -2.68
C GLY A 8 -15.83 -2.99 -1.21
N LEU A 9 -16.01 -4.15 -0.57
CA LEU A 9 -16.55 -4.23 0.79
C LEU A 9 -15.55 -3.79 1.87
N LEU A 10 -14.25 -4.06 1.70
CA LEU A 10 -13.22 -3.60 2.65
C LEU A 10 -12.88 -2.11 2.48
N SER A 11 -13.01 -1.58 1.26
CA SER A 11 -12.89 -0.14 1.00
C SER A 11 -14.08 0.65 1.56
N LEU A 12 -15.31 0.14 1.43
CA LEU A 12 -16.51 0.78 1.96
C LEU A 12 -16.56 0.79 3.49
N SER A 13 -16.15 -0.27 4.18
CA SER A 13 -16.13 -0.29 5.65
C SER A 13 -15.11 0.72 6.20
N PHE A 14 -13.95 0.86 5.57
CA PHE A 14 -12.92 1.83 5.96
C PHE A 14 -13.38 3.28 5.73
N VAL A 15 -14.02 3.57 4.58
CA VAL A 15 -14.57 4.91 4.27
C VAL A 15 -15.72 5.27 5.21
N LEU A 16 -16.59 4.32 5.56
CA LEU A 16 -17.71 4.56 6.48
C LEU A 16 -17.24 4.75 7.93
N SER A 17 -16.21 4.04 8.38
CA SER A 17 -15.61 4.26 9.70
C SER A 17 -14.89 5.60 9.83
N LEU A 18 -14.28 6.11 8.75
CA LEU A 18 -13.67 7.45 8.72
C LEU A 18 -14.70 8.59 8.64
N ALA A 19 -15.83 8.36 7.97
CA ALA A 19 -16.94 9.33 7.91
C ALA A 19 -17.63 9.51 9.28
N ALA A 20 -17.62 8.49 10.14
CA ALA A 20 -18.18 8.55 11.49
C ALA A 20 -17.35 9.40 12.48
N CYS A 21 -16.12 9.80 12.12
CA CYS A 21 -15.26 10.69 12.93
C CYS A 21 -15.31 12.17 12.51
N GLY A 22 -16.19 12.55 11.57
CA GLY A 22 -16.28 13.91 11.04
C GLY A 22 -17.54 14.65 11.50
N ASP A 23 -17.33 15.82 12.11
CA ASP A 23 -18.35 16.82 12.45
C ASP A 23 -19.28 17.20 11.28
N LYS A 24 -20.49 17.65 11.65
CA LYS A 24 -21.59 18.08 10.76
C LYS A 24 -21.13 19.00 9.61
N PRO A 25 -21.58 18.78 8.36
CA PRO A 25 -21.36 19.76 7.30
C PRO A 25 -22.37 20.92 7.43
N SER A 26 -21.84 22.14 7.53
CA SER A 26 -22.59 23.34 7.18
C SER A 26 -22.63 23.47 5.66
N THR A 27 -23.85 23.66 5.18
CA THR A 27 -24.26 23.95 3.82
C THR A 27 -23.56 25.19 3.26
N GLU A 28 -22.98 25.09 2.06
CA GLU A 28 -23.11 26.06 0.95
C GLU A 28 -22.16 25.65 -0.20
N LEU A 29 -22.74 25.44 -1.39
CA LEU A 29 -22.04 25.16 -2.64
C LEU A 29 -22.01 26.45 -3.47
N PRO A 30 -20.84 26.91 -3.95
CA PRO A 30 -20.77 27.72 -5.15
C PRO A 30 -20.44 26.82 -6.35
N THR A 31 -21.29 26.94 -7.36
CA THR A 31 -21.11 26.41 -8.71
C THR A 31 -20.01 27.22 -9.40
N GLU A 32 -18.83 26.65 -9.59
CA GLU A 32 -17.82 27.20 -10.51
C GLU A 32 -17.54 26.21 -11.65
N THR A 33 -17.63 26.77 -12.85
CA THR A 33 -17.33 26.21 -14.16
C THR A 33 -15.92 25.64 -14.25
N PHE A 34 -15.81 24.39 -14.71
CA PHE A 34 -14.55 23.69 -14.96
C PHE A 34 -13.92 24.20 -16.26
N ASP A 35 -12.76 24.84 -16.15
CA ASP A 35 -11.89 25.22 -17.28
C ASP A 35 -10.84 24.11 -17.49
N GLU A 36 -10.88 23.47 -18.65
CA GLU A 36 -10.15 22.24 -19.00
C GLU A 36 -8.72 22.50 -19.48
N THR A 37 -8.01 23.48 -18.90
CA THR A 37 -6.67 23.85 -19.38
C THR A 37 -5.67 24.25 -18.28
N ALA A 38 -5.42 23.41 -17.26
CA ALA A 38 -4.21 23.53 -16.44
C ALA A 38 -3.88 22.28 -15.60
N VAL A 39 -3.26 21.26 -16.19
CA VAL A 39 -2.50 20.26 -15.40
C VAL A 39 -1.06 20.25 -15.88
N ARG A 40 -0.23 21.09 -15.25
CA ARG A 40 1.23 21.01 -15.35
C ARG A 40 1.72 19.80 -14.53
N PRO A 41 2.57 18.92 -15.08
CA PRO A 41 3.07 17.74 -14.36
C PRO A 41 4.36 18.09 -13.59
N ASP A 42 4.31 19.05 -12.66
CA ASP A 42 5.51 19.49 -11.92
C ASP A 42 5.45 19.23 -10.40
N SER A 43 4.55 18.36 -9.93
CA SER A 43 4.46 17.96 -8.53
C SER A 43 4.67 16.47 -8.32
N VAL A 44 5.70 15.90 -8.93
CA VAL A 44 6.25 14.62 -8.48
C VAL A 44 6.98 14.88 -7.15
N PRO A 45 6.53 14.35 -6.00
CA PRO A 45 7.25 14.52 -4.75
C PRO A 45 8.66 13.95 -4.89
N ALA A 46 9.62 14.68 -4.31
CA ALA A 46 11.05 14.43 -4.39
C ALA A 46 11.42 12.94 -4.24
N ARG A 47 12.33 12.47 -5.10
CA ARG A 47 12.98 11.15 -5.05
C ARG A 47 13.28 10.75 -3.59
N ILE A 48 12.56 9.76 -3.07
CA ILE A 48 12.96 9.08 -1.85
C ILE A 48 14.25 8.32 -2.18
N ASP A 49 15.33 8.60 -1.46
CA ASP A 49 16.59 7.90 -1.65
C ASP A 49 16.52 6.50 -1.00
N TYR A 50 16.37 5.46 -1.82
CA TYR A 50 16.19 4.07 -1.41
C TYR A 50 17.52 3.35 -1.10
N THR A 51 18.65 4.08 -1.07
CA THR A 51 19.99 3.51 -0.87
C THR A 51 20.49 3.53 0.57
N GLN A 52 19.76 4.16 1.50
CA GLN A 52 20.19 4.10 2.90
C GLN A 52 20.09 2.66 3.44
N PRO A 53 21.14 2.21 4.15
CA PRO A 53 21.11 0.90 4.79
C PRO A 53 19.94 0.84 5.75
N THR A 54 19.35 -0.35 5.89
CA THR A 54 18.49 -0.74 6.99
C THR A 54 19.20 -0.46 8.33
N ALA A 55 19.21 0.80 8.78
CA ALA A 55 19.43 1.13 10.17
C ALA A 55 18.45 0.26 10.96
N PRO A 56 18.86 -0.32 12.10
CA PRO A 56 18.08 -1.36 12.75
C PRO A 56 16.65 -0.88 12.91
N LEU A 57 15.70 -1.62 12.33
CA LEU A 57 14.24 -1.41 12.38
C LEU A 57 13.67 -1.48 13.81
N ARG A 58 14.46 -1.11 14.82
CA ARG A 58 13.94 -0.48 16.04
C ARG A 58 13.55 0.96 15.72
N ALA A 59 12.71 1.16 14.71
CA ALA A 59 11.92 2.38 14.64
C ALA A 59 11.12 2.41 15.95
N LYS A 60 11.34 3.43 16.78
CA LYS A 60 10.43 3.70 17.89
C LYS A 60 9.04 3.76 17.26
N LEU A 61 8.12 2.89 17.70
CA LEU A 61 6.73 2.92 17.22
C LEU A 61 6.27 4.36 17.27
N ALA A 62 5.90 4.89 16.11
CA ALA A 62 5.55 6.30 16.00
C ALA A 62 4.32 6.53 16.86
N LYS A 63 4.39 7.43 17.83
CA LYS A 63 3.19 7.97 18.47
C LYS A 63 2.67 9.08 17.56
N GLY A 64 1.37 9.15 17.38
CA GLY A 64 0.76 10.16 16.52
C GLY A 64 -0.70 10.40 16.86
N THR A 65 -1.23 11.51 16.38
CA THR A 65 -2.65 11.85 16.44
C THR A 65 -3.45 11.03 15.43
N CYS A 66 -4.76 10.90 15.64
CA CYS A 66 -5.67 10.23 14.69
C CYS A 66 -5.54 10.81 13.25
N THR A 67 -5.33 12.12 13.12
CA THR A 67 -5.13 12.79 11.82
C THR A 67 -3.84 12.35 11.13
N GLU A 68 -2.73 12.24 11.86
CA GLU A 68 -1.45 11.77 11.30
C GLU A 68 -1.54 10.30 10.87
N TRP A 69 -2.25 9.50 11.65
CA TRP A 69 -2.52 8.10 11.34
C TRP A 69 -3.37 7.92 10.08
N LYS A 70 -4.43 8.72 9.95
CA LYS A 70 -5.25 8.78 8.73
C LYS A 70 -4.39 9.12 7.52
N GLN A 71 -3.58 10.17 7.58
CA GLN A 71 -2.71 10.58 6.47
C GLN A 71 -1.74 9.46 6.04
N ARG A 72 -1.19 8.70 7.00
CA ARG A 72 -0.36 7.52 6.71
C ARG A 72 -1.14 6.41 6.04
N GLY A 73 -2.37 6.15 6.49
CA GLY A 73 -3.29 5.20 5.86
C GLY A 73 -3.60 5.57 4.41
N ASP A 74 -3.99 6.82 4.17
CA ASP A 74 -4.32 7.33 2.83
C ASP A 74 -3.10 7.24 1.88
N SER A 75 -1.92 7.58 2.38
CA SER A 75 -0.66 7.46 1.61
C SER A 75 -0.33 6.01 1.27
N LEU A 76 -0.55 5.09 2.21
CA LEU A 76 -0.34 3.66 1.98
C LEU A 76 -1.32 3.11 0.94
N HIS A 77 -2.60 3.48 1.05
CA HIS A 77 -3.65 3.05 0.14
C HIS A 77 -3.43 3.56 -1.29
N THR A 78 -2.96 4.80 -1.43
CA THR A 78 -2.62 5.39 -2.74
C THR A 78 -1.52 4.59 -3.43
N LEU A 79 -0.44 4.24 -2.71
CA LEU A 79 0.64 3.41 -3.27
C LEU A 79 0.16 1.98 -3.58
N PHE A 80 -0.65 1.39 -2.70
CA PHE A 80 -1.22 0.06 -2.93
C PHE A 80 -2.05 0.01 -4.22
N THR A 81 -2.93 1.00 -4.43
CA THR A 81 -3.76 1.11 -5.63
C THR A 81 -2.88 1.20 -6.88
N GLY A 82 -1.87 2.07 -6.89
CA GLY A 82 -0.94 2.19 -8.02
C GLY A 82 -0.19 0.89 -8.33
N VAL A 83 0.27 0.17 -7.29
CA VAL A 83 0.92 -1.14 -7.46
C VAL A 83 -0.02 -2.18 -8.05
N THR A 84 -1.26 -2.28 -7.53
CA THR A 84 -2.22 -3.29 -7.99
C THR A 84 -2.70 -3.05 -9.41
N GLU A 85 -2.91 -1.79 -9.81
CA GLU A 85 -3.24 -1.43 -11.19
C GLU A 85 -2.12 -1.82 -12.16
N LEU A 86 -0.87 -1.58 -11.79
CA LEU A 86 0.28 -1.95 -12.62
C LEU A 86 0.46 -3.47 -12.71
N LEU A 87 0.28 -4.20 -11.60
CA LEU A 87 0.29 -5.66 -11.60
C LEU A 87 -0.78 -6.24 -12.52
N GLU A 88 -2.01 -5.74 -12.46
CA GLU A 88 -3.10 -6.21 -13.31
C GLU A 88 -2.84 -5.91 -14.79
N ARG A 89 -2.32 -4.71 -15.10
CA ARG A 89 -1.92 -4.35 -16.46
C ARG A 89 -0.85 -5.29 -17.03
N MET A 90 0.18 -5.59 -16.24
CA MET A 90 1.24 -6.52 -16.65
C MET A 90 0.70 -7.94 -16.85
N ARG A 91 -0.18 -8.41 -15.96
CA ARG A 91 -0.84 -9.72 -16.12
C ARG A 91 -1.70 -9.79 -17.38
N SER A 92 -2.52 -8.78 -17.61
CA SER A 92 -3.32 -8.66 -18.83
C SER A 92 -2.44 -8.65 -20.08
N SER A 93 -1.31 -7.94 -20.05
CA SER A 93 -0.34 -7.91 -21.17
C SER A 93 0.30 -9.29 -21.43
N MET A 94 0.56 -10.08 -20.38
CA MET A 94 1.06 -11.45 -20.54
C MET A 94 0.00 -12.39 -21.14
N GLU A 95 -1.27 -12.23 -20.79
CA GLU A 95 -2.36 -13.05 -21.33
C GLU A 95 -2.56 -12.84 -22.85
N HIS A 96 -2.38 -11.60 -23.32
CA HIS A 96 -2.56 -11.24 -24.75
C HIS A 96 -1.25 -11.24 -25.57
N GLY A 97 -0.11 -11.58 -24.94
CA GLY A 97 1.21 -11.61 -25.60
C GLY A 97 1.38 -12.76 -26.60
N PRO A 98 2.42 -12.70 -27.46
CA PRO A 98 2.73 -13.73 -28.47
C PRO A 98 2.87 -15.14 -27.87
N LEU A 99 2.81 -16.19 -28.70
CA LEU A 99 2.76 -17.58 -28.22
C LEU A 99 4.02 -18.08 -27.49
N ASP A 100 5.17 -17.40 -27.60
CA ASP A 100 6.39 -17.84 -26.91
C ASP A 100 6.32 -17.60 -25.38
N ASP A 101 5.90 -18.63 -24.67
CA ASP A 101 5.70 -18.62 -23.23
C ASP A 101 6.94 -18.30 -22.39
N LEU A 102 8.16 -18.47 -22.94
CA LEU A 102 9.40 -18.22 -22.21
C LEU A 102 9.91 -16.79 -22.37
N ILE A 103 9.46 -16.07 -23.39
CA ILE A 103 9.93 -14.71 -23.70
C ILE A 103 8.89 -13.65 -23.34
N VAL A 104 7.59 -14.00 -23.35
CA VAL A 104 6.49 -13.06 -23.07
C VAL A 104 6.67 -12.32 -21.75
N ALA A 105 7.03 -13.03 -20.68
CA ALA A 105 7.19 -12.41 -19.36
C ALA A 105 8.30 -11.34 -19.34
N ASP A 106 9.46 -11.62 -19.95
CA ASP A 106 10.55 -10.64 -20.05
C ASP A 106 10.19 -9.47 -20.96
N SER A 107 9.48 -9.74 -22.06
CA SER A 107 9.00 -8.70 -22.97
C SER A 107 8.02 -7.75 -22.27
N VAL A 108 7.06 -8.28 -21.52
CA VAL A 108 6.08 -7.48 -20.76
C VAL A 108 6.77 -6.70 -19.65
N TYR A 109 7.75 -7.29 -18.96
CA TYR A 109 8.53 -6.56 -17.95
C TYR A 109 9.21 -5.32 -18.54
N ARG A 110 9.81 -5.46 -19.72
CA ARG A 110 10.54 -4.38 -20.39
C ARG A 110 9.63 -3.37 -21.09
N ALA A 111 8.40 -3.77 -21.44
CA ALA A 111 7.45 -2.92 -22.14
C ALA A 111 7.21 -1.64 -21.34
N ASN A 112 7.48 -0.49 -21.95
CA ASN A 112 7.25 0.85 -21.38
C ASN A 112 7.91 1.11 -20.01
N GLY A 113 8.90 0.28 -19.61
CA GLY A 113 9.51 0.37 -18.29
C GLY A 113 8.60 -0.06 -17.12
N ASP A 114 7.48 -0.74 -17.40
CA ASP A 114 6.49 -1.13 -16.38
C ASP A 114 7.09 -2.02 -15.30
N GLY A 115 7.97 -2.96 -15.65
CA GLY A 115 8.63 -3.84 -14.67
C GLY A 115 9.59 -3.11 -13.73
N GLU A 116 10.34 -2.11 -14.24
CA GLU A 116 11.23 -1.30 -13.40
C GLU A 116 10.41 -0.36 -12.49
N ARG A 117 9.34 0.22 -13.02
CA ARG A 117 8.39 1.01 -12.25
C ARG A 117 7.76 0.18 -11.13
N LEU A 118 7.23 -0.99 -11.45
CA LEU A 118 6.62 -1.90 -10.47
C LEU A 118 7.59 -2.25 -9.35
N TYR A 119 8.86 -2.52 -9.67
CA TYR A 119 9.87 -2.79 -8.67
C TYR A 119 10.06 -1.61 -7.69
N LYS A 120 10.14 -0.39 -8.21
CA LYS A 120 10.28 0.83 -7.40
C LYS A 120 9.05 1.08 -6.55
N ASP A 121 7.86 0.94 -7.14
CA ASP A 121 6.59 1.17 -6.46
C ASP A 121 6.39 0.15 -5.33
N LEU A 122 6.73 -1.13 -5.54
CA LEU A 122 6.71 -2.16 -4.50
C LEU A 122 7.69 -1.85 -3.36
N ARG A 123 8.92 -1.43 -3.66
CA ARG A 123 9.89 -1.02 -2.61
C ARG A 123 9.39 0.19 -1.83
N GLY A 124 8.79 1.17 -2.51
CA GLY A 124 8.16 2.32 -1.89
C GLY A 124 7.02 1.93 -0.97
N PHE A 125 6.13 1.06 -1.46
CA PHE A 125 4.99 0.52 -0.70
C PHE A 125 5.45 -0.19 0.58
N TYR A 126 6.35 -1.19 0.49
CA TYR A 126 6.79 -1.93 1.68
C TYR A 126 7.59 -1.04 2.65
N ALA A 127 8.40 -0.11 2.15
CA ALA A 127 9.10 0.83 3.01
C ALA A 127 8.13 1.76 3.76
N LEU A 128 7.06 2.23 3.12
CA LEU A 128 6.01 3.00 3.78
C LEU A 128 5.23 2.14 4.77
N ALA A 129 4.83 0.92 4.40
CA ALA A 129 4.13 0.00 5.27
C ALA A 129 4.90 -0.29 6.57
N LEU A 130 6.21 -0.52 6.49
CA LEU A 130 7.06 -0.72 7.66
C LEU A 130 7.09 0.50 8.60
N ARG A 131 7.03 1.72 8.06
CA ARG A 131 6.95 2.96 8.86
C ARG A 131 5.55 3.23 9.39
N SER A 132 4.52 2.74 8.70
CA SER A 132 3.11 2.92 9.04
C SER A 132 2.58 1.86 10.02
N ALA A 133 3.31 0.76 10.24
CA ALA A 133 2.96 -0.24 11.23
C ALA A 133 2.93 0.36 12.65
N ALA A 134 1.74 0.44 13.25
CA ALA A 134 1.52 1.12 14.52
C ALA A 134 1.87 0.26 15.75
N ASP A 135 1.94 -1.06 15.59
CA ASP A 135 2.29 -2.00 16.67
C ASP A 135 3.35 -3.03 16.24
N LYS A 136 3.91 -3.74 17.23
CA LYS A 136 5.02 -4.70 17.02
C LYS A 136 4.60 -5.92 16.20
N ASP A 137 3.36 -6.36 16.30
CA ASP A 137 2.87 -7.52 15.54
C ASP A 137 2.72 -7.14 14.07
N ALA A 138 2.08 -5.99 13.80
CA ALA A 138 1.96 -5.44 12.46
C ALA A 138 3.34 -5.23 11.81
N LEU A 139 4.31 -4.68 12.55
CA LEU A 139 5.68 -4.50 12.06
C LEU A 139 6.31 -5.84 11.68
N LYS A 140 6.30 -6.82 12.59
CA LYS A 140 6.91 -8.14 12.37
C LYS A 140 6.30 -8.88 11.17
N ARG A 141 4.97 -8.82 11.02
CA ARG A 141 4.27 -9.46 9.90
C ARG A 141 4.60 -8.78 8.58
N THR A 142 4.65 -7.44 8.56
CA THR A 142 5.04 -6.66 7.38
C THR A 142 6.51 -6.92 6.98
N GLU A 143 7.43 -7.01 7.94
CA GLU A 143 8.85 -7.36 7.69
C GLU A 143 8.97 -8.72 6.98
N GLY A 144 8.25 -9.74 7.46
CA GLY A 144 8.28 -11.07 6.86
C GLY A 144 7.84 -11.10 5.40
N MET A 145 6.87 -10.27 5.02
CA MET A 145 6.39 -10.17 3.63
C MET A 145 7.29 -9.29 2.76
N ALA A 146 7.77 -8.16 3.30
CA ALA A 146 8.66 -7.24 2.59
C ALA A 146 9.95 -7.93 2.12
N MET A 147 10.50 -8.86 2.92
CA MET A 147 11.70 -9.62 2.56
C MET A 147 11.58 -10.38 1.24
N GLN A 148 10.38 -10.75 0.79
CA GLN A 148 10.23 -11.53 -0.43
C GLN A 148 10.39 -10.70 -1.72
N VAL A 149 10.23 -9.38 -1.63
CA VAL A 149 10.33 -8.46 -2.78
C VAL A 149 11.55 -7.54 -2.65
N VAL A 150 11.88 -7.10 -1.43
CA VAL A 150 12.94 -6.12 -1.17
C VAL A 150 14.34 -6.76 -1.13
N THR A 151 14.45 -8.09 -1.09
CA THR A 151 15.74 -8.80 -1.06
C THR A 151 16.56 -8.68 -2.34
N PHE A 152 15.93 -8.38 -3.48
CA PHE A 152 16.66 -8.18 -4.71
C PHE A 152 17.38 -6.82 -4.69
N PRO A 153 18.69 -6.75 -4.98
CA PRO A 153 19.46 -5.51 -4.87
C PRO A 153 19.13 -4.49 -5.98
N SER A 154 18.49 -4.91 -7.08
CA SER A 154 18.10 -4.05 -8.19
C SER A 154 16.90 -4.62 -8.95
N ALA A 155 16.24 -3.74 -9.72
CA ALA A 155 15.17 -4.13 -10.65
C ALA A 155 15.65 -5.19 -11.65
N GLU A 156 16.89 -5.07 -12.13
CA GLU A 156 17.49 -6.00 -13.08
C GLU A 156 17.77 -7.39 -12.45
N ALA A 157 18.22 -7.44 -11.18
CA ALA A 157 18.36 -8.70 -10.46
C ALA A 157 17.00 -9.39 -10.26
N TRP A 158 15.98 -8.62 -9.93
CA TRP A 158 14.61 -9.10 -9.80
C TRP A 158 14.04 -9.61 -11.14
N ARG A 159 14.27 -8.86 -12.23
CA ARG A 159 13.90 -9.25 -13.60
C ARG A 159 14.44 -10.62 -13.97
N ARG A 160 15.75 -10.81 -13.78
CA ARG A 160 16.43 -12.08 -14.10
C ARG A 160 15.89 -13.27 -13.31
N ALA A 161 15.52 -13.06 -12.04
CA ALA A 161 14.99 -14.12 -11.20
C ALA A 161 13.53 -14.48 -11.52
N CYS A 162 12.70 -13.49 -11.86
CA CYS A 162 11.25 -13.65 -11.91
C CYS A 162 10.65 -13.68 -13.32
N PHE A 163 11.36 -13.20 -14.36
CA PHE A 163 10.78 -12.98 -15.69
C PHE A 163 11.64 -13.53 -16.85
N VAL A 164 12.96 -13.60 -16.71
CA VAL A 164 13.84 -14.07 -17.79
C VAL A 164 13.76 -15.59 -17.94
N ARG A 165 13.27 -16.06 -19.09
CA ARG A 165 13.06 -17.48 -19.40
C ARG A 165 12.15 -18.18 -18.38
N VAL A 166 11.27 -17.41 -17.72
CA VAL A 166 10.28 -17.93 -16.80
C VAL A 166 8.97 -18.11 -17.56
N PRO A 167 8.33 -19.29 -17.48
CA PRO A 167 7.05 -19.52 -18.16
C PRO A 167 6.01 -18.45 -17.79
N ARG A 168 5.21 -18.04 -18.77
CA ARG A 168 4.10 -17.07 -18.62
C ARG A 168 3.24 -17.35 -17.40
N VAL A 169 2.79 -18.60 -17.21
CA VAL A 169 1.93 -19.01 -16.08
C VAL A 169 2.65 -18.80 -14.74
N THR A 170 3.94 -19.14 -14.66
CA THR A 170 4.75 -18.94 -13.46
C THR A 170 4.91 -17.46 -13.15
N SER A 171 5.22 -16.63 -14.15
CA SER A 171 5.34 -15.19 -13.99
C SER A 171 4.03 -14.54 -13.54
N SER A 172 2.90 -14.94 -14.15
CA SER A 172 1.56 -14.49 -13.74
C SER A 172 1.21 -14.91 -12.30
N THR A 173 1.63 -16.11 -11.90
CA THR A 173 1.47 -16.60 -10.51
C THR A 173 2.30 -15.76 -9.53
N ILE A 174 3.54 -15.41 -9.88
CA ILE A 174 4.40 -14.52 -9.08
C ILE A 174 3.72 -13.16 -8.89
N LEU A 175 3.24 -12.54 -9.98
CA LEU A 175 2.54 -11.25 -9.89
C LEU A 175 1.26 -11.32 -9.03
N SER A 176 0.49 -12.40 -9.16
CA SER A 176 -0.73 -12.61 -8.37
C SER A 176 -0.44 -12.77 -6.88
N LYS A 177 0.64 -13.50 -6.56
CA LYS A 177 1.12 -13.65 -5.19
C LYS A 177 1.53 -12.30 -4.60
N ILE A 178 2.29 -11.50 -5.34
CA ILE A 178 2.70 -10.15 -4.91
C ILE A 178 1.48 -9.26 -4.64
N ALA A 179 0.45 -9.31 -5.50
CA ALA A 179 -0.79 -8.56 -5.28
C ALA A 179 -1.48 -8.97 -3.97
N THR A 180 -1.51 -10.27 -3.67
CA THR A 180 -2.10 -10.81 -2.43
C THR A 180 -1.28 -10.41 -1.20
N ASP A 181 0.04 -10.47 -1.29
CA ASP A 181 0.93 -10.05 -0.19
C ASP A 181 0.80 -8.54 0.08
N ALA A 182 0.70 -7.72 -0.98
CA ALA A 182 0.51 -6.28 -0.84
C ALA A 182 -0.83 -5.95 -0.16
N LEU A 183 -1.92 -6.62 -0.56
CA LEU A 183 -3.23 -6.48 0.06
C LEU A 183 -3.20 -6.86 1.55
N LEU A 184 -2.53 -7.96 1.87
CA LEU A 184 -2.42 -8.42 3.25
C LEU A 184 -1.62 -7.43 4.11
N VAL A 185 -0.51 -6.89 3.59
CA VAL A 185 0.28 -5.86 4.29
C VAL A 185 -0.51 -4.59 4.50
N GLU A 186 -1.24 -4.12 3.48
CA GLU A 186 -2.10 -2.95 3.61
C GLU A 186 -3.13 -3.16 4.72
N SER A 187 -3.85 -4.29 4.69
CA SER A 187 -4.86 -4.64 5.71
C SER A 187 -4.27 -4.67 7.12
N ILE A 188 -3.09 -5.29 7.30
CA ILE A 188 -2.39 -5.33 8.59
C ILE A 188 -2.06 -3.93 9.09
N CYS A 189 -1.51 -3.08 8.21
CA CYS A 189 -1.13 -1.73 8.57
C CYS A 189 -2.35 -0.87 8.92
N LEU A 190 -3.37 -0.85 8.06
CA LEU A 190 -4.60 -0.08 8.30
C LEU A 190 -5.29 -0.51 9.60
N HIS A 191 -5.34 -1.81 9.89
CA HIS A 191 -5.90 -2.30 11.16
C HIS A 191 -5.11 -1.83 12.39
N SER A 192 -3.77 -1.84 12.29
CA SER A 192 -2.91 -1.32 13.37
C SER A 192 -3.10 0.19 13.58
N ILE A 193 -3.22 0.95 12.48
CA ILE A 193 -3.46 2.39 12.48
C ILE A 193 -4.79 2.72 13.17
N LEU A 194 -5.87 2.02 12.81
CA LEU A 194 -7.19 2.21 13.41
C LEU A 194 -7.18 1.97 14.93
N LYS A 195 -6.53 0.89 15.38
CA LYS A 195 -6.40 0.62 16.82
C LYS A 195 -5.66 1.72 17.57
N GLU A 196 -4.64 2.32 16.96
CA GLU A 196 -3.90 3.40 17.60
C GLU A 196 -4.69 4.72 17.60
N CYS A 197 -5.46 4.99 16.54
CA CYS A 197 -6.44 6.07 16.53
C CYS A 197 -7.44 5.96 17.68
N GLU A 198 -8.05 4.79 17.86
CA GLU A 198 -9.02 4.53 18.94
C GLU A 198 -8.40 4.79 20.33
N ARG A 199 -7.16 4.34 20.56
CA ARG A 199 -6.44 4.62 21.81
C ARG A 199 -6.17 6.10 22.03
N SER A 200 -5.87 6.85 20.97
CA SER A 200 -5.59 8.29 21.05
C SER A 200 -6.83 9.13 21.39
N VAL A 201 -8.03 8.66 21.00
CA VAL A 201 -9.31 9.32 21.28
C VAL A 201 -9.88 8.86 22.64
N GLY A 202 -9.65 7.61 23.02
CA GLY A 202 -10.16 6.98 24.24
C GLY A 202 -9.43 7.36 25.55
N GLY A 203 -8.58 8.39 25.54
CA GLY A 203 -7.90 8.92 26.73
C GLY A 203 -8.79 9.64 27.74
N SER A 204 -10.08 9.28 27.86
CA SER A 204 -10.90 9.68 29.01
C SER A 204 -10.60 8.74 30.16
N PRO A 205 -10.02 9.20 31.28
CA PRO A 205 -9.96 8.38 32.47
C PRO A 205 -11.42 8.14 32.88
N PHE A 206 -11.87 6.88 32.84
CA PHE A 206 -12.91 6.52 33.77
C PHE A 206 -12.27 6.71 35.15
N PRO A 207 -12.74 7.65 36.00
CA PRO A 207 -12.33 7.65 37.38
C PRO A 207 -12.72 6.27 37.91
N GLU A 208 -11.74 5.50 38.38
CA GLU A 208 -12.00 4.38 39.28
C GLU A 208 -12.84 4.98 40.40
N SER A 209 -14.12 4.62 40.42
CA SER A 209 -14.98 4.90 41.56
C SER A 209 -14.38 4.12 42.73
N ASP A 210 -13.55 4.82 43.51
CA ASP A 210 -13.15 4.42 44.84
C ASP A 210 -14.43 4.19 45.64
N SER A 211 -14.89 2.94 45.69
CA SER A 211 -15.86 2.48 46.66
C SER A 211 -15.12 2.27 47.99
N THR A 212 -14.72 3.37 48.62
CA THR A 212 -14.52 3.44 50.06
C THR A 212 -15.70 4.19 50.67
N GLY A 213 -16.40 3.51 51.56
CA GLY A 213 -17.63 3.95 52.23
C GLY A 213 -18.35 2.70 52.68
N GLU A 214 -17.81 2.05 53.71
CA GLU A 214 -18.29 2.10 55.12
C GLU A 214 -19.41 1.08 55.37
#